data_AF-A0A9X7CG96-F1
#
_entry.id   AF-A0A9X7CG96-F1
#
_cell.length_a   1.000
_cell.length_b   1.000
_cell.length_c   1.000
_cell.angle_alpha   90.00
_cell.angle_beta   90.00
_cell.angle_gamma   90.00
#
_symmetry.space_group_name_H-M   'P 1'
#
loop_
_entity.id
_entity.type
_entity.pdbx_description
1 polymer ?
#
loop_
_entity_poly.entity_id
_entity_poly.type
_entity_poly.pdbx_seq_one_letter_code
_entity_poly.pdbx_strand_id
1 'polypeptide(L)'
;VRHFEIKHNIDTLEFTIFDGTEQAATLMQQNLVLKEVRGGRMVPYVITETEKNAEDRTITVYASGEWIQLAKANIIKPQRIEGQTVNTFIDMALVGT
;
A
#
# COMPACT_ATOMS: atom_id res chain seq x y z
N VAL A 1 -6.36 -9.39 11.58
CA VAL A 1 -5.25 -10.38 11.66
C VAL A 1 -4.28 -10.17 10.49
N ARG A 2 -2.99 -10.52 10.60
CA ARG A 2 -2.08 -10.51 9.43
C ARG A 2 -2.10 -11.90 8.77
N HIS A 3 -2.20 -11.94 7.46
CA HIS A 3 -2.05 -13.16 6.67
C HIS A 3 -0.90 -12.97 5.66
N PHE A 4 0.08 -13.87 5.70
CA PHE A 4 1.25 -13.84 4.81
C PHE A 4 1.44 -15.20 4.17
N GLU A 5 1.53 -15.22 2.84
CA GLU A 5 1.74 -16.41 2.03
C GLU A 5 2.63 -16.11 0.82
N ILE A 6 3.77 -16.82 0.73
CA ILE A 6 4.74 -16.62 -0.35
C ILE A 6 4.24 -17.17 -1.69
N LYS A 7 3.57 -18.33 -1.68
CA LYS A 7 3.21 -19.06 -2.90
C LYS A 7 2.33 -18.25 -3.86
N HIS A 8 1.43 -17.43 -3.32
CA HIS A 8 0.54 -16.57 -4.08
C HIS A 8 0.84 -15.08 -3.87
N ASN A 9 1.98 -14.75 -3.26
CA ASN A 9 2.40 -13.37 -2.94
C ASN A 9 1.32 -12.57 -2.18
N ILE A 10 0.73 -13.18 -1.16
CA ILE A 10 -0.31 -12.56 -0.33
C ILE A 10 0.34 -12.01 0.93
N ASP A 11 0.16 -10.72 1.19
CA ASP A 11 0.43 -10.12 2.50
C ASP A 11 -0.68 -9.11 2.78
N THR A 12 -1.60 -9.50 3.66
CA THR A 12 -2.75 -8.69 4.04
C THR A 12 -2.73 -8.40 5.53
N LEU A 13 -3.23 -7.23 5.87
CA LEU A 13 -3.43 -6.78 7.23
C LEU A 13 -4.88 -6.36 7.41
N GLU A 14 -5.56 -7.03 8.32
CA GLU A 14 -6.92 -6.70 8.73
C GLU A 14 -6.93 -6.24 10.19
N PHE A 15 -7.72 -5.22 10.52
CA PHE A 15 -7.96 -4.83 11.91
C PHE A 15 -9.27 -4.06 12.05
N THR A 16 -9.88 -4.14 13.22
CA THR A 16 -11.12 -3.43 13.56
C THR A 16 -10.85 -2.45 14.69
N ILE A 17 -11.41 -1.24 14.57
CA ILE A 17 -11.34 -0.20 15.60
C ILE A 17 -12.73 0.35 15.91
N PHE A 18 -12.86 1.08 17.01
CA PHE A 18 -14.07 1.86 17.28
C PHE A 18 -14.13 3.11 16.39
N ASP A 19 -15.31 3.35 15.85
CA ASP A 19 -15.66 4.57 15.15
C ASP A 19 -15.76 5.75 16.15
N GLY A 20 -15.32 6.93 15.72
CA GLY A 20 -15.32 8.15 16.54
C GLY A 20 -14.03 8.42 17.34
N THR A 21 -12.97 7.62 17.14
CA THR A 21 -11.62 8.00 17.59
C THR A 21 -11.00 9.00 16.61
N GLU A 22 -10.04 9.82 17.08
CA GLU A 22 -9.32 10.75 16.22
C GLU A 22 -8.57 10.02 15.09
N GLN A 23 -8.02 8.84 15.40
CA GLN A 23 -7.28 8.00 14.46
C GLN A 23 -8.20 7.37 13.41
N ALA A 24 -9.48 7.17 13.70
CA ALA A 24 -10.45 6.64 12.73
C ALA A 24 -10.53 7.53 11.48
N ALA A 25 -10.38 8.85 11.63
CA ALA A 25 -10.40 9.79 10.52
C ALA A 25 -9.24 9.58 9.51
N THR A 26 -8.16 8.92 9.92
CA THR A 26 -7.01 8.64 9.04
C THR A 26 -7.14 7.30 8.31
N LEU A 27 -8.17 6.49 8.58
CA LEU A 27 -8.38 5.19 7.96
C LEU A 27 -9.19 5.34 6.67
N MET A 28 -8.62 6.02 5.69
CA MET A 28 -9.20 6.16 4.35
C MET A 28 -8.46 5.24 3.36
N GLN A 29 -9.15 4.85 2.28
CA GLN A 29 -8.50 4.11 1.19
C GLN A 29 -7.25 4.87 0.69
N GLN A 30 -6.24 4.10 0.29
CA GLN A 30 -4.91 4.55 -0.14
C GLN A 30 -4.02 5.15 0.96
N ASN A 31 -4.51 5.36 2.18
CA ASN A 31 -3.62 5.71 3.29
C ASN A 31 -2.74 4.52 3.69
N LEU A 32 -1.61 4.83 4.31
CA LEU A 32 -0.59 3.86 4.67
C LEU A 32 -0.66 3.51 6.16
N VAL A 33 -0.55 2.21 6.45
CA VAL A 33 -0.43 1.67 7.81
C VAL A 33 0.97 1.11 7.97
N LEU A 34 1.72 1.64 8.94
CA LEU A 34 3.01 1.11 9.33
C LEU A 34 2.82 0.13 10.49
N LYS A 35 3.13 -1.14 10.27
CA LYS A 35 3.07 -2.15 11.31
C LYS A 35 4.47 -2.58 11.71
N GLU A 36 4.79 -2.40 12.98
CA GLU A 36 6.00 -3.00 13.56
C GLU A 36 5.84 -4.53 13.63
N VAL A 37 6.84 -5.24 13.13
CA VAL A 37 6.95 -6.69 13.24
C VAL A 37 8.15 -7.06 14.11
N ARG A 38 8.25 -8.35 14.46
CA ARG A 38 9.30 -8.86 15.36
C ARG A 38 10.70 -8.38 14.96
N GLY A 39 11.38 -7.77 15.93
CA GLY A 39 12.72 -7.21 15.76
C GLY A 39 12.74 -5.76 15.27
N GLY A 40 11.69 -4.97 15.53
CA GLY A 40 11.68 -3.51 15.27
C GLY A 40 11.58 -3.12 13.80
N ARG A 41 11.26 -4.08 12.91
CA ARG A 41 11.13 -3.81 11.48
C ARG A 41 9.75 -3.25 11.18
N MET A 42 9.67 -2.22 10.35
CA MET A 42 8.41 -1.63 9.90
C MET A 42 8.00 -2.24 8.56
N VAL A 43 6.75 -2.69 8.49
CA VAL A 43 6.15 -3.22 7.26
C VAL A 43 5.03 -2.29 6.81
N PRO A 44 5.10 -1.71 5.60
CA PRO A 44 4.08 -0.83 5.07
C PRO A 44 2.93 -1.62 4.43
N TYR A 45 1.70 -1.21 4.74
CA TYR A 45 0.46 -1.68 4.13
C TYR A 45 -0.35 -0.51 3.59
N VAL A 46 -0.92 -0.64 2.40
CA VAL A 46 -1.83 0.34 1.81
C VAL A 46 -3.27 -0.10 2.09
N ILE A 47 -4.09 0.79 2.64
CA ILE A 47 -5.51 0.52 2.87
C ILE A 47 -6.21 0.36 1.53
N THR A 48 -6.76 -0.83 1.29
CA THR A 48 -7.50 -1.14 0.07
C THR A 48 -8.99 -0.94 0.25
N GLU A 49 -9.52 -1.15 1.46
CA GLU A 49 -10.94 -1.04 1.76
C GLU A 49 -11.18 -0.77 3.24
N THR A 50 -12.30 -0.09 3.54
CA THR A 50 -12.77 0.15 4.90
C THR A 50 -14.28 -0.08 4.97
N GLU A 51 -14.70 -0.93 5.89
CA GLU A 51 -16.10 -1.24 6.15
C GLU A 51 -16.52 -0.62 7.48
N LYS A 52 -17.66 0.08 7.50
CA LYS A 52 -18.20 0.71 8.70
C LYS A 52 -19.45 -0.02 9.17
N ASN A 53 -19.44 -0.47 10.42
CA ASN A 53 -20.59 -1.08 11.07
C ASN A 53 -21.24 -0.07 12.03
N ALA A 54 -22.48 0.30 11.75
CA ALA A 54 -23.23 1.29 12.51
C ALA A 54 -23.81 0.75 13.83
N GLU A 55 -24.09 -0.54 13.91
CA GLU A 55 -24.66 -1.17 15.11
C GLU A 55 -23.60 -1.25 16.21
N ASP A 56 -22.41 -1.75 15.86
CA ASP A 56 -21.30 -1.91 16.80
C ASP A 56 -20.43 -0.66 16.93
N ARG A 57 -20.67 0.36 16.08
CA ARG A 57 -19.84 1.58 15.95
C ARG A 57 -18.37 1.24 15.74
N THR A 58 -18.10 0.40 14.75
CA THR A 58 -16.74 -0.04 14.41
C THR A 58 -16.41 0.22 12.95
N ILE A 59 -15.10 0.30 12.68
CA ILE A 59 -14.53 0.35 11.33
C ILE A 59 -13.58 -0.84 11.19
N THR A 60 -13.82 -1.69 10.21
CA THR A 60 -12.90 -2.76 9.81
C THR A 60 -12.09 -2.28 8.61
N VAL A 61 -10.77 -2.38 8.71
CA VAL A 61 -9.82 -1.95 7.68
C VAL A 61 -9.16 -3.17 7.07
N TYR A 62 -9.16 -3.19 5.74
CA TYR A 62 -8.44 -4.14 4.92
C TYR A 62 -7.29 -3.44 4.21
N ALA A 63 -6.08 -3.96 4.40
CA ALA A 63 -4.87 -3.40 3.80
C ALA A 63 -3.99 -4.49 3.17
N SER A 64 -3.28 -4.12 2.11
CA SER A 64 -2.35 -5.00 1.36
C SER A 64 -0.92 -4.48 1.44
N GLY A 65 0.06 -5.39 1.48
CA GLY A 65 1.47 -5.01 1.46
C GLY A 65 1.81 -4.13 0.25
N GLU A 66 2.59 -3.07 0.47
CA GLU A 66 2.87 -2.05 -0.57
C GLU A 66 3.54 -2.64 -1.82
N TRP A 67 4.41 -3.65 -1.66
CA TRP A 67 5.06 -4.35 -2.77
C TRP A 67 4.09 -5.12 -3.68
N ILE A 68 2.91 -5.51 -3.19
CA ILE A 68 1.87 -6.13 -4.02
C ILE A 68 1.31 -5.10 -5.01
N GLN A 69 1.24 -3.84 -4.61
CA GLN A 69 0.80 -2.74 -5.47
C GLN A 69 1.91 -2.28 -6.42
N LEU A 70 3.18 -2.30 -5.98
CA LEU A 70 4.33 -2.06 -6.87
C LEU A 70 4.39 -3.07 -8.02
N ALA A 71 4.06 -4.34 -7.77
CA ALA A 71 3.99 -5.35 -8.83
C ALA A 71 2.90 -5.06 -9.89
N LYS A 72 1.89 -4.23 -9.56
CA LYS A 72 0.85 -3.76 -10.47
C LYS A 72 1.18 -2.41 -11.11
N ALA A 73 2.18 -1.70 -10.61
CA ALA A 73 2.61 -0.44 -11.20
C ALA A 73 3.22 -0.70 -12.59
N ASN A 74 3.04 0.26 -13.50
CA ASN A 74 3.65 0.17 -14.83
C ASN A 74 5.17 0.09 -14.69
N ILE A 75 5.74 -1.05 -15.07
CA ILE A 75 7.19 -1.24 -15.09
C ILE A 75 7.74 -0.48 -16.29
N ILE A 76 8.67 0.45 -16.05
CA ILE A 76 9.50 1.01 -17.11
C ILE A 76 10.39 -0.13 -17.61
N LYS A 77 10.07 -0.65 -18.80
CA LYS A 77 10.84 -1.74 -19.40
C LYS A 77 12.30 -1.29 -19.58
N PRO A 78 13.28 -2.16 -19.32
CA PRO A 78 14.68 -1.84 -19.60
C PRO A 78 14.85 -1.39 -21.04
N GLN A 79 15.40 -0.20 -21.25
CA GLN A 79 15.71 0.34 -22.57
C GLN A 79 17.23 0.54 -22.70
N ARG A 80 17.77 0.25 -23.88
CA ARG A 80 19.16 0.58 -24.19
C ARG A 80 19.21 2.07 -24.54
N ILE A 81 19.89 2.85 -23.70
CA ILE A 81 20.05 4.29 -23.90
C ILE A 81 21.46 4.55 -24.41
N GLU A 82 21.59 4.91 -25.68
CA GLU A 82 22.85 5.36 -26.26
C GLU A 82 22.76 6.87 -26.48
N GLY A 83 23.61 7.64 -25.78
CA GLY A 83 23.79 9.09 -25.98
C GLY A 83 22.49 9.90 -26.09
N GLN A 84 21.82 10.19 -24.97
CA GLN A 84 20.63 11.03 -24.94
C GLN A 84 20.84 12.36 -24.21
N THR A 85 19.97 13.33 -24.49
CA THR A 85 19.98 14.64 -23.82
C THR A 85 19.33 14.54 -22.45
N VAL A 86 19.68 15.47 -21.55
CA VAL A 86 19.08 15.56 -20.20
C VAL A 86 17.56 15.63 -20.24
N ASN A 87 16.99 16.39 -21.18
CA ASN A 87 15.53 16.50 -21.33
C ASN A 87 14.88 15.15 -21.65
N THR A 88 15.53 14.32 -22.48
CA THR A 88 15.00 12.98 -22.81
C THR A 88 14.99 12.06 -21.59
N PHE A 89 15.96 12.19 -20.68
CA PHE A 89 15.93 11.45 -19.41
C PHE A 89 14.79 11.90 -18.49
N ILE A 90 14.49 13.20 -18.46
CA ILE A 90 13.36 13.74 -17.70
C ILE A 90 12.04 13.23 -18.28
N ASP A 91 11.89 13.28 -19.61
CA ASP A 91 10.70 12.78 -20.30
C ASP A 91 10.49 11.28 -20.05
N MET A 92 11.55 10.47 -20.09
CA MET A 92 11.50 9.04 -19.78
C MET A 92 11.08 8.75 -18.34
N ALA A 93 11.53 9.57 -17.37
CA ALA A 93 11.17 9.41 -15.97
C ALA A 93 9.71 9.81 -15.66
N LEU A 94 9.13 10.69 -16.47
CA LEU A 94 7.72 11.10 -16.38
C LEU A 94 6.75 10.17 -17.13
N VAL A 95 7.23 9.18 -17.88
CA VAL A 95 6.33 8.24 -18.56
C VAL A 95 5.60 7.39 -17.50
N GLY A 96 4.32 7.69 -17.30
CA GLY A 96 3.44 6.91 -16.42
C GLY A 96 3.24 7.47 -15.02
N THR A 97 3.65 8.72 -14.76
CA THR A 97 3.21 9.54 -13.62
C THR A 97 2.00 10.39 -14.01
#